data_AF-A0A250ICJ5-F1
#
_entry.id   AF-A0A250ICJ5-F1
#
_cell.length_a   1.000
_cell.length_b   1.000
_cell.length_c   1.000
_cell.angle_alpha   90.00
_cell.angle_beta   90.00
_cell.angle_gamma   90.00
#
_symmetry.space_group_name_H-M   'P 1'
#
loop_
_entity.id
_entity.type
_entity.pdbx_description
1 polymer ?
#
loop_
_entity_poly.entity_id
_entity_poly.type
_entity_poly.pdbx_seq_one_letter_code
_entity_poly.pdbx_strand_id
1 'polypeptide(L)'
;MFDATENDPISPAMRALLEVFSTELSEVKFPDVDTEVLEEAAGRVRAQAEAVARAQAALEAARLALADSQDALLQKGQRALAYARVFAEEDIDLSMKVEAITLPKRGVRSESSAVEASQNDETAPRRRGRPPKSRPSAPLFADGSAPEAAATAPEPATAPVRPAPPVPVRSEAA
;
A
#
# COMPACT_ATOMS: atom_id res chain seq x y z
N MET A 1 5.70 -10.54 18.58
CA MET A 1 6.70 -9.48 18.82
C MET A 1 7.82 -9.73 17.83
N PHE A 2 8.03 -8.84 16.86
CA PHE A 2 9.25 -8.90 16.04
C PHE A 2 10.35 -8.25 16.87
N ASP A 3 11.41 -9.00 17.11
CA ASP A 3 12.52 -8.52 17.92
C ASP A 3 13.14 -7.31 17.21
N ALA A 4 13.20 -6.16 17.89
CA ALA A 4 13.88 -4.96 17.37
C ALA A 4 15.36 -5.23 17.03
N THR A 5 15.91 -6.33 17.55
CA THR A 5 17.23 -6.84 17.21
C THR A 5 17.26 -7.62 15.89
N GLU A 6 16.18 -8.23 15.42
CA GLU A 6 16.17 -8.89 14.10
C GLU A 6 16.18 -7.88 12.96
N ASN A 7 15.63 -6.68 13.20
CA ASN A 7 15.53 -5.62 12.19
C ASN A 7 16.54 -4.47 12.40
N ASP A 8 17.56 -4.67 13.26
CA ASP A 8 18.66 -3.71 13.37
C ASP A 8 19.45 -3.73 12.05
N PRO A 9 19.69 -2.56 11.40
CA PRO A 9 20.54 -2.48 10.20
C PRO A 9 21.97 -2.97 10.42
N ILE A 10 22.41 -3.11 11.68
CA ILE A 10 23.73 -3.63 12.04
C ILE A 10 23.69 -5.16 12.13
N SER A 11 24.66 -5.80 11.47
CA SER A 11 24.77 -7.27 11.46
C SER A 11 24.92 -7.84 12.89
N PRO A 12 24.38 -9.04 13.17
CA PRO A 12 24.49 -9.64 14.50
C PRO A 12 25.93 -9.80 14.99
N ALA A 13 26.86 -10.13 14.08
CA ALA A 13 28.29 -10.25 14.40
C ALA A 13 28.92 -8.92 14.85
N MET A 14 28.52 -7.80 14.23
CA MET A 14 29.01 -6.48 14.62
C MET A 14 28.42 -6.03 15.96
N ARG A 15 27.18 -6.42 16.27
CA ARG A 15 26.57 -6.18 17.59
C ARG A 15 27.28 -6.96 18.70
N ALA A 16 27.61 -8.23 18.45
CA ALA A 16 28.42 -9.02 19.39
C ALA A 16 29.80 -8.38 19.61
N LEU A 17 30.41 -7.82 18.55
CA LEU A 17 31.68 -7.09 18.69
C LEU A 17 31.51 -5.83 19.55
N LEU A 18 30.47 -5.02 19.34
CA LEU A 18 30.17 -3.85 20.16
C LEU A 18 29.96 -4.23 21.63
N GLU A 19 29.31 -5.36 21.90
CA GLU A 19 29.10 -5.88 23.26
C GLU A 19 30.42 -6.31 23.93
N VAL A 20 31.31 -6.99 23.21
CA VAL A 20 32.65 -7.35 23.72
C VAL A 20 33.47 -6.08 24.02
N PHE A 21 33.39 -5.08 23.15
CA PHE A 21 34.07 -3.81 23.37
C PHE A 21 33.52 -3.06 24.59
N SER A 22 32.20 -3.05 24.78
CA SER A 22 31.57 -2.35 25.90
C SER A 22 31.72 -3.07 27.25
N THR A 23 31.94 -4.38 27.25
CA THR A 23 32.07 -5.19 28.47
C THR A 23 33.53 -5.54 28.77
N GLU A 24 34.10 -6.46 28.01
CA GLU A 24 35.41 -7.08 28.26
C GLU A 24 36.60 -6.17 27.96
N LEU A 25 36.47 -5.30 26.95
CA LEU A 25 37.55 -4.39 26.54
C LEU A 25 37.32 -2.93 26.98
N SER A 26 36.40 -2.70 27.90
CA SER A 26 36.04 -1.35 28.38
C SER A 26 37.21 -0.59 29.02
N GLU A 27 38.18 -1.31 29.60
CA GLU A 27 39.39 -0.74 30.20
C GLU A 27 40.52 -0.47 29.19
N VAL A 28 40.43 -1.02 27.98
CA VAL A 28 41.51 -0.97 26.97
C VAL A 28 41.19 0.09 25.91
N LYS A 29 42.00 1.13 25.84
CA LYS A 29 41.86 2.21 24.85
C LYS A 29 42.71 1.92 23.62
N PHE A 30 42.04 1.61 22.50
CA PHE A 30 42.68 1.50 21.20
C PHE A 30 42.58 2.83 20.45
N PRO A 31 43.66 3.33 19.84
CA PRO A 31 43.58 4.47 18.94
C PRO A 31 42.60 4.19 17.80
N ASP A 32 41.70 5.13 17.52
CA ASP A 32 40.71 5.11 16.43
C ASP A 32 39.64 3.99 16.49
N VAL A 33 39.71 3.07 17.45
CA VAL A 33 38.81 1.90 17.55
C VAL A 33 38.42 1.64 19.00
N ASP A 34 37.89 2.67 19.65
CA ASP A 34 37.38 2.60 21.02
C ASP A 34 35.86 2.39 21.04
N THR A 35 35.31 2.05 22.20
CA THR A 35 33.87 1.84 22.41
C THR A 35 33.04 3.01 21.91
N GLU A 36 33.41 4.23 22.29
CA GLU A 36 32.71 5.46 21.89
C GLU A 36 32.69 5.64 20.37
N VAL A 37 33.81 5.37 19.69
CA VAL A 37 33.93 5.51 18.23
C VAL A 37 33.05 4.47 17.50
N LEU A 38 33.05 3.23 18.00
CA LEU A 38 32.25 2.16 17.43
C LEU A 38 30.75 2.36 17.69
N GLU A 39 30.37 2.85 18.87
CA GLU A 39 28.98 3.21 19.19
C GLU A 39 28.49 4.41 18.38
N GLU A 40 29.32 5.43 18.17
CA GLU A 40 28.99 6.56 17.29
C GLU A 40 28.80 6.08 15.84
N ALA A 41 29.70 5.22 15.35
CA ALA A 41 29.58 4.62 14.01
C ALA A 41 28.29 3.78 13.88
N ALA A 42 27.96 2.97 14.89
CA ALA A 42 26.71 2.22 14.97
C ALA A 42 25.48 3.14 14.97
N GLY A 43 25.52 4.22 15.75
CA GLY A 43 24.48 5.25 15.78
C GLY A 43 24.26 5.91 14.41
N ARG A 44 25.35 6.24 13.70
CA ARG A 44 25.28 6.78 12.34
C ARG A 44 24.64 5.80 11.35
N VAL A 45 24.96 4.51 11.43
CA VAL A 45 24.34 3.48 10.57
C VAL A 45 22.85 3.38 10.84
N ARG A 46 22.43 3.37 12.11
CA ARG A 46 21.00 3.33 12.48
C ARG A 46 20.26 4.56 11.98
N ALA A 47 20.81 5.76 12.19
CA ALA A 47 20.21 7.00 11.71
C ALA A 47 20.09 7.05 10.18
N GLN A 48 21.09 6.54 9.46
CA GLN A 48 21.04 6.42 8.00
C GLN A 48 19.98 5.41 7.54
N ALA A 49 19.86 4.27 8.21
CA ALA A 49 18.83 3.27 7.90
C ALA A 49 17.42 3.83 8.11
N GLU A 50 17.19 4.57 9.20
CA GLU A 50 15.91 5.27 9.43
C GLU A 50 15.63 6.34 8.36
N ALA A 51 16.66 7.07 7.92
CA ALA A 51 16.52 8.02 6.82
C ALA A 51 16.14 7.32 5.51
N VAL A 52 16.74 6.17 5.21
CA VAL A 52 16.39 5.34 4.05
C VAL A 52 14.95 4.84 4.15
N ALA A 53 14.55 4.30 5.30
CA ALA A 53 13.18 3.82 5.51
C ALA A 53 12.14 4.94 5.30
N ARG A 54 12.41 6.15 5.82
CA ARG A 54 11.55 7.31 5.58
C ARG A 54 11.51 7.72 4.10
N ALA A 55 12.64 7.72 3.42
CA ALA A 55 12.71 8.05 2.00
C ALA A 55 11.95 7.01 1.14
N GLN A 56 12.04 5.73 1.48
CA GLN A 56 11.30 4.65 0.81
C GLN A 56 9.79 4.80 0.99
N ALA A 57 9.34 5.08 2.22
CA ALA A 57 7.92 5.34 2.49
C ALA A 57 7.40 6.56 1.70
N ALA A 58 8.19 7.63 1.62
CA ALA A 58 7.84 8.81 0.82
C ALA A 58 7.79 8.50 -0.69
N LEU A 59 8.71 7.65 -1.18
CA LEU A 59 8.75 7.20 -2.56
C LEU A 59 7.49 6.39 -2.90
N GLU A 60 7.13 5.43 -2.05
CA GLU A 60 5.91 4.61 -2.22
C GLU A 60 4.65 5.49 -2.25
N ALA A 61 4.54 6.44 -1.32
CA ALA A 61 3.45 7.41 -1.32
C ALA A 61 3.40 8.24 -2.61
N ALA A 62 4.55 8.71 -3.11
CA ALA A 62 4.63 9.45 -4.35
C ALA A 62 4.24 8.61 -5.58
N ARG A 63 4.60 7.31 -5.60
CA ARG A 63 4.18 6.38 -6.65
C ARG A 63 2.68 6.16 -6.66
N LEU A 64 2.06 6.01 -5.50
CA LEU A 64 0.60 5.89 -5.38
C LEU A 64 -0.09 7.17 -5.88
N ALA A 65 0.35 8.35 -5.42
CA ALA A 65 -0.19 9.62 -5.87
C ALA A 65 -0.02 9.84 -7.38
N LEU A 66 1.11 9.40 -7.95
CA LEU A 66 1.34 9.44 -9.40
C LEU A 66 0.34 8.55 -10.13
N ALA A 67 0.15 7.30 -9.70
CA ALA A 67 -0.81 6.38 -10.30
C ALA A 67 -2.24 6.94 -10.25
N ASP A 68 -2.65 7.50 -9.11
CA ASP A 68 -3.96 8.13 -8.95
C ASP A 68 -4.14 9.33 -9.91
N SER A 69 -3.10 10.15 -10.05
CA SER A 69 -3.12 11.30 -10.96
C SER A 69 -3.20 10.88 -12.44
N GLN A 70 -2.51 9.80 -12.81
CA GLN A 70 -2.55 9.23 -14.15
C GLN A 70 -3.93 8.66 -14.45
N ASP A 71 -4.54 7.93 -13.51
CA ASP A 71 -5.90 7.41 -13.64
C ASP A 71 -6.92 8.52 -13.79
N ALA A 72 -6.82 9.59 -12.98
CA ALA A 72 -7.68 10.75 -13.09
C ALA A 72 -7.52 11.46 -14.46
N LEU A 73 -6.29 11.56 -14.97
CA LEU A 73 -6.01 12.12 -16.28
C LEU A 73 -6.60 11.25 -17.39
N LEU A 74 -6.46 9.92 -17.31
CA LEU A 74 -7.03 8.99 -18.28
C LEU A 74 -8.56 9.06 -18.31
N GLN A 75 -9.22 9.16 -17.16
CA GLN A 75 -10.68 9.35 -17.10
C GLN A 75 -11.12 10.63 -17.80
N LYS A 76 -10.43 11.74 -17.54
CA LYS A 76 -10.70 13.02 -18.21
C LYS A 76 -10.42 12.93 -19.71
N GLY A 77 -9.32 12.29 -20.11
CA GLY A 77 -8.96 12.07 -21.52
C GLY A 77 -10.00 11.24 -22.27
N GLN A 78 -10.52 10.17 -21.65
CA GLN A 78 -11.59 9.35 -22.24
C GLN A 78 -12.89 10.16 -22.42
N ARG A 79 -13.27 10.96 -21.42
CA ARG A 79 -14.42 11.86 -21.53
C ARG A 79 -14.22 12.95 -22.58
N ALA A 80 -13.03 13.52 -22.65
CA ALA A 80 -12.67 14.52 -23.65
C ALA A 80 -12.72 13.94 -25.07
N LEU A 81 -12.22 12.71 -25.29
CA LEU A 81 -12.36 12.02 -26.57
C LEU A 81 -13.83 11.74 -26.91
N ALA A 82 -14.65 11.36 -25.93
CA ALA A 82 -16.07 11.17 -26.18
C ALA A 82 -16.76 12.48 -26.63
N TYR A 83 -16.46 13.61 -25.98
CA TYR A 83 -16.98 14.92 -26.41
C TYR A 83 -16.43 15.35 -27.77
N ALA A 84 -15.14 15.12 -28.02
CA ALA A 84 -14.51 15.42 -29.30
C ALA A 84 -15.13 14.62 -30.44
N ARG A 85 -15.53 13.36 -30.19
CA ARG A 85 -16.24 12.54 -31.19
C ARG A 85 -17.60 13.13 -31.56
N VAL A 86 -18.41 13.50 -30.58
CA VAL A 86 -19.73 14.12 -30.83
C VAL A 86 -19.58 15.43 -31.59
N PHE A 87 -18.59 16.25 -31.23
CA PHE A 87 -18.33 17.51 -31.92
C PHE A 87 -17.81 17.31 -33.36
N ALA A 88 -17.06 16.24 -33.60
CA ALA A 88 -16.49 15.92 -34.90
C ALA A 88 -17.46 15.20 -35.84
N GLU A 89 -18.69 14.88 -35.42
CA GLU A 89 -19.70 14.25 -36.30
C GLU A 89 -20.02 15.11 -37.53
N GLU A 90 -19.89 16.43 -37.41
CA GLU A 90 -20.15 17.39 -38.49
C GLU A 90 -18.91 17.68 -39.36
N ASP A 91 -17.71 17.24 -38.95
CA ASP A 91 -16.43 17.48 -39.63
C ASP A 91 -15.63 16.18 -39.86
N ILE A 92 -15.59 15.75 -41.13
CA ILE A 92 -14.92 14.52 -41.57
C ILE A 92 -13.41 14.55 -41.28
N ASP A 93 -12.75 15.70 -41.45
CA ASP A 93 -11.30 15.80 -41.20
C ASP A 93 -10.98 15.76 -39.70
N LEU A 94 -11.88 16.28 -38.87
CA LEU A 94 -11.74 16.25 -37.42
C LEU A 94 -12.03 14.85 -36.84
N SER A 95 -13.04 14.16 -37.37
CA SER A 95 -13.41 12.81 -36.92
C SER A 95 -12.28 11.82 -37.17
N MET A 96 -11.66 11.84 -38.35
CA MET A 96 -10.50 10.98 -38.67
C MET A 96 -9.33 11.21 -37.70
N LYS A 97 -9.09 12.46 -37.29
CA LYS A 97 -8.02 12.81 -36.33
C LYS A 97 -8.33 12.30 -34.91
N VAL A 98 -9.59 12.39 -34.48
CA VAL A 98 -10.01 11.93 -33.15
C VAL A 98 -10.05 10.39 -33.07
N GLU A 99 -10.39 9.71 -34.16
CA GLU A 99 -10.36 8.24 -34.25
C GLU A 99 -8.93 7.67 -34.23
N ALA A 100 -7.97 8.39 -34.80
CA ALA A 100 -6.56 8.01 -34.75
C ALA A 100 -5.97 8.06 -33.33
N ILE A 101 -6.60 8.77 -32.38
CA ILE A 101 -6.15 8.88 -31.00
C ILE A 101 -6.68 7.69 -30.18
N THR A 102 -5.79 6.73 -29.90
CA THR A 102 -6.11 5.57 -29.07
C THR A 102 -5.53 5.74 -27.67
N LEU A 103 -6.40 6.01 -26.68
CA LEU A 103 -6.01 5.96 -25.26
C LEU A 103 -6.07 4.51 -24.76
N PRO A 104 -5.19 4.09 -23.82
CA PRO A 104 -5.31 2.80 -23.17
C PRO A 104 -6.69 2.70 -22.51
N LYS A 105 -7.49 1.72 -22.95
CA LYS A 105 -8.75 1.41 -22.29
C LYS A 105 -8.40 0.94 -20.89
N ARG A 106 -9.07 1.52 -19.89
CA ARG A 106 -8.97 1.07 -18.51
C ARG A 106 -9.36 -0.41 -18.49
N GLY A 107 -8.37 -1.28 -18.41
CA GLY A 107 -8.60 -2.71 -18.33
C GLY A 107 -9.43 -2.97 -17.09
N VAL A 108 -10.68 -3.40 -17.28
CA VAL A 108 -11.30 -4.31 -16.32
C VAL A 108 -10.24 -5.38 -16.12
N ARG A 109 -9.69 -5.52 -14.90
CA ARG A 109 -8.71 -6.55 -14.58
C ARG A 109 -9.36 -7.90 -14.91
N SER A 110 -9.15 -8.37 -16.13
CA SER A 110 -9.33 -9.75 -16.49
C SER A 110 -8.15 -10.46 -15.84
N GLU A 111 -8.44 -11.33 -14.87
CA GLU A 111 -7.47 -12.23 -14.21
C GLU A 111 -6.91 -13.27 -15.20
N SER A 112 -6.50 -12.86 -16.40
CA SER A 112 -6.03 -13.73 -17.48
C SER A 112 -4.92 -13.07 -18.30
N SER A 113 -3.98 -12.43 -17.62
CA SER A 113 -2.64 -12.15 -18.17
C SER A 113 -1.60 -12.30 -17.06
N ALA A 114 -1.57 -13.50 -16.48
CA ALA A 114 -0.48 -14.00 -15.64
C ALA A 114 0.01 -15.38 -16.13
N VAL A 115 -0.16 -15.67 -17.42
CA VAL A 115 0.43 -16.83 -18.07
C VAL A 115 0.97 -16.36 -19.42
N GLU A 116 2.25 -15.99 -19.45
CA GLU A 116 3.19 -16.15 -20.58
C GLU A 116 4.43 -15.25 -20.35
N ALA A 117 5.20 -15.62 -19.33
CA ALA A 117 6.62 -15.26 -19.22
C ALA A 117 7.36 -16.30 -18.36
N SER A 118 7.16 -17.59 -18.68
CA SER A 118 7.98 -18.71 -18.18
C SER A 118 8.03 -19.79 -19.25
N GLN A 119 8.72 -19.51 -20.36
CA GLN A 119 9.22 -20.56 -21.25
C GLN A 119 10.62 -20.95 -20.79
N ASN A 120 10.70 -21.80 -19.75
CA ASN A 120 11.87 -22.64 -19.51
C ASN A 120 11.48 -23.83 -18.61
N ASP A 121 10.72 -24.77 -19.15
CA ASP A 121 10.45 -26.07 -18.52
C ASP A 121 10.65 -27.18 -19.56
N GLU A 122 11.90 -27.34 -19.97
CA GLU A 122 12.37 -28.57 -20.60
C GLU A 122 12.87 -29.50 -19.46
N THR A 123 12.27 -30.69 -19.38
CA THR A 123 12.65 -31.87 -18.56
C THR A 123 12.03 -32.05 -17.16
N ALA A 124 10.84 -32.66 -17.09
CA ALA A 124 10.55 -33.75 -16.13
C ALA A 124 9.23 -34.51 -16.43
N PRO A 125 9.24 -35.82 -16.73
CA PRO A 125 8.03 -36.57 -17.06
C PRO A 125 7.25 -37.11 -15.84
N ARG A 126 5.94 -36.77 -15.85
CA ARG A 126 4.74 -37.43 -15.25
C ARG A 126 4.92 -38.68 -14.37
N ARG A 127 4.38 -38.64 -13.15
CA ARG A 127 3.79 -39.80 -12.43
C ARG A 127 2.51 -39.36 -11.69
N ARG A 128 1.33 -39.57 -12.29
CA ARG A 128 0.34 -40.63 -11.94
C ARG A 128 0.32 -40.99 -10.45
N GLY A 129 -0.75 -40.61 -9.74
CA GLY A 129 -1.09 -41.29 -8.48
C GLY A 129 -1.80 -40.51 -7.39
N ARG A 130 -2.79 -39.64 -7.66
CA ARG A 130 -3.86 -39.42 -6.67
C ARG A 130 -5.14 -38.81 -7.27
N PRO A 131 -6.28 -39.52 -7.27
CA PRO A 131 -7.56 -38.95 -7.64
C PRO A 131 -8.08 -38.04 -6.50
N PRO A 132 -8.51 -36.80 -6.76
CA PRO A 132 -9.18 -35.98 -5.77
C PRO A 132 -10.70 -36.15 -5.88
N LYS A 133 -11.39 -36.55 -4.80
CA LYS A 133 -12.79 -36.14 -4.50
C LYS A 133 -13.28 -36.74 -3.16
N SER A 134 -13.64 -35.87 -2.20
CA SER A 134 -14.95 -35.92 -1.55
C SER A 134 -15.19 -34.64 -0.74
N ARG A 135 -16.16 -33.84 -1.20
CA ARG A 135 -16.94 -32.93 -0.35
C ARG A 135 -17.96 -33.80 0.40
N PRO A 136 -18.14 -33.67 1.72
CA PRO A 136 -19.38 -34.07 2.36
C PRO A 136 -20.34 -32.88 2.37
N SER A 137 -21.39 -33.01 1.54
CA SER A 137 -22.65 -32.29 1.69
C SER A 137 -23.38 -32.78 2.94
N ALA A 138 -23.52 -31.92 3.95
CA ALA A 138 -24.43 -32.16 5.07
C ALA A 138 -25.85 -31.70 4.69
N PRO A 139 -26.90 -32.45 5.08
CA PRO A 139 -28.25 -32.27 4.60
C PRO A 139 -28.94 -31.03 5.18
N LEU A 140 -29.68 -30.39 4.27
CA LEU A 140 -30.80 -29.49 4.49
C LEU A 140 -31.84 -30.07 5.48
N PHE A 141 -32.25 -29.21 6.43
CA PHE A 141 -33.41 -29.33 7.34
C PHE A 141 -33.28 -30.26 8.56
N ALA A 142 -32.81 -29.69 9.67
CA ALA A 142 -33.24 -30.08 11.01
C ALA A 142 -33.53 -28.81 11.82
N ASP A 143 -34.80 -28.68 12.22
CA ASP A 143 -35.38 -27.77 13.23
C ASP A 143 -35.22 -26.25 13.00
N GLY A 144 -36.27 -25.47 12.71
CA GLY A 144 -37.65 -25.63 13.18
C GLY A 144 -37.82 -25.13 14.61
N SER A 145 -37.25 -23.97 14.97
CA SER A 145 -37.60 -23.29 16.22
C SER A 145 -37.54 -21.77 16.04
N ALA A 146 -38.71 -21.19 15.74
CA ALA A 146 -39.05 -19.83 16.15
C ALA A 146 -39.69 -19.94 17.55
N PRO A 147 -39.43 -18.97 18.44
CA PRO A 147 -40.38 -17.86 18.62
C PRO A 147 -39.65 -16.51 18.70
N GLU A 148 -40.11 -15.46 18.04
CA GLU A 148 -41.27 -14.60 18.38
C GLU A 148 -41.18 -13.92 19.76
N ALA A 149 -40.85 -12.62 19.68
CA ALA A 149 -41.34 -11.47 20.44
C ALA A 149 -41.20 -11.38 21.98
N ALA A 150 -40.44 -10.35 22.41
CA ALA A 150 -40.81 -9.35 23.44
C ALA A 150 -39.68 -8.29 23.51
N ALA A 151 -39.83 -7.11 22.90
CA ALA A 151 -40.42 -5.89 23.48
C ALA A 151 -39.66 -5.31 24.69
N THR A 152 -39.09 -4.10 24.55
CA THR A 152 -39.25 -2.93 25.45
C THR A 152 -38.36 -1.75 25.00
N ALA A 153 -39.02 -0.61 24.72
CA ALA A 153 -38.51 0.75 24.41
C ALA A 153 -37.84 1.43 25.65
N PRO A 154 -37.31 2.70 25.67
CA PRO A 154 -37.58 3.86 24.78
C PRO A 154 -36.39 4.81 24.44
N GLU A 155 -36.69 5.74 23.52
CA GLU A 155 -36.10 7.07 23.20
C GLU A 155 -35.74 7.95 24.43
N PRO A 156 -35.20 9.19 24.29
CA PRO A 156 -34.42 9.83 23.20
C PRO A 156 -33.20 10.64 23.75
N ALA A 157 -32.03 10.57 23.07
CA ALA A 157 -30.88 11.38 23.44
C ALA A 157 -30.79 12.68 22.62
N THR A 158 -31.27 13.75 23.24
CA THR A 158 -31.00 15.17 22.99
C THR A 158 -29.54 15.43 22.57
N ALA A 159 -29.33 15.92 21.35
CA ALA A 159 -28.03 16.46 20.90
C ALA A 159 -28.08 18.00 20.88
N PRO A 160 -27.16 18.69 21.57
CA PRO A 160 -27.16 20.14 21.69
C PRO A 160 -26.59 20.86 20.46
N VAL A 161 -27.34 21.88 20.04
CA VAL A 161 -26.93 23.19 19.50
C VAL A 161 -25.45 23.33 19.11
N ARG A 162 -25.19 23.43 17.80
CA ARG A 162 -23.91 23.88 17.23
C ARG A 162 -23.72 25.39 17.52
N PRO A 163 -22.60 25.85 18.08
CA PRO A 163 -22.30 27.27 18.16
C PRO A 163 -21.85 27.79 16.78
N ALA A 164 -22.37 28.96 16.42
CA ALA A 164 -22.07 29.68 15.19
C ALA A 164 -20.60 30.16 15.14
N PRO A 165 -19.98 30.28 13.94
CA PRO A 165 -18.64 30.83 13.81
C PRO A 165 -18.65 32.37 13.97
N PRO A 166 -17.64 32.96 14.66
CA PRO A 166 -17.51 34.40 14.75
C PRO A 166 -17.01 35.00 13.42
N VAL A 167 -17.65 36.10 13.03
CA VAL A 167 -17.31 36.92 11.86
C VAL A 167 -15.98 37.64 12.10
N PRO A 168 -14.99 37.61 11.19
CA PRO A 168 -13.80 38.44 11.33
C PRO A 168 -14.12 39.89 10.98
N VAL A 169 -14.03 40.77 11.98
CA VAL A 169 -14.06 42.23 11.80
C VAL A 169 -12.78 42.65 11.07
N ARG A 170 -12.94 43.22 9.87
CA ARG A 170 -11.89 43.96 9.17
C ARG A 170 -11.47 45.15 10.04
N SER A 171 -10.26 45.12 10.59
CA SER A 171 -9.53 46.32 10.98
C SER A 171 -8.56 46.67 9.88
N GLU A 172 -8.99 47.55 9.01
CA GLU A 172 -8.14 48.34 8.12
C GLU A 172 -8.11 49.73 8.78
N ALA A 173 -6.96 50.10 9.35
CA ALA A 173 -6.72 51.44 9.86
C ALA A 173 -5.38 51.91 9.30
N ALA A 174 -5.51 53.01 8.54
CA ALA A 174 -4.45 53.83 7.99
C ALA A 174 -3.68 54.60 9.07
#